data_AF-A0A954HYH1-F1
#
_entry.id   AF-A0A954HYH1-F1
#
_cell.length_a   1.000
_cell.length_b   1.000
_cell.length_c   1.000
_cell.angle_alpha   90.00
_cell.angle_beta   90.00
_cell.angle_gamma   90.00
#
_symmetry.space_group_name_H-M   'P 1'
#
loop_
_entity.id
_entity.type
_entity.pdbx_description
1 polymer ?
#
loop_
_entity_poly.entity_id
_entity_poly.type
_entity_poly.pdbx_seq_one_letter_code
_entity_poly.pdbx_strand_id
1 'polypeptide(L)'
;PRDIGPRVVLLRWGATAVIALLLWAPLWWSLQEVGGYGVVSTNHARYFVGLAGWWAARGAQLAKQSALDSGLGLGLSAVAITIPLFLWDVHVDTSAAAIGRRLQRAVQRGVTFAILAVALRGMLAAEVLLAVGLLLAESFTRSVDRDSPTVMHGSRALSWWTAVAWVTGLIVATPMYTPYPRLALPLACGSWLGVSILGRQPWEGRSISGRRTILQWIGISITLVLIPFLWLSRGPTTMLPAVAWEDQRGLEEMAGPIVTAAARDHGRHPTAGRQGVDAVLYVFAEPPLFYHLSALPNQPGFTYLVQPIGDHAVLERSDGSLANYVITGPHADAVATDAARFAKAEQAGRLRLVEELRYRPTTLVMLDQSDDVAASGSEQTVRLYRVQ
;
A
#
# COMPACT_ATOMS: atom_id res chain seq x y z
N PRO A 1 -14.72 -22.03 35.40
CA PRO A 1 -13.73 -22.28 34.32
C PRO A 1 -12.88 -23.52 34.65
N ARG A 2 -13.00 -24.61 33.89
CA ARG A 2 -12.05 -25.73 34.03
C ARG A 2 -10.68 -25.21 33.60
N ASP A 3 -9.71 -25.32 34.50
CA ASP A 3 -8.34 -24.92 34.23
C ASP A 3 -7.84 -25.70 33.02
N ILE A 4 -7.72 -25.02 31.88
CA ILE A 4 -7.20 -25.65 30.67
C ILE A 4 -5.70 -25.78 30.92
N GLY A 5 -5.29 -26.94 31.40
CA GLY A 5 -3.89 -27.19 31.72
C GLY A 5 -2.97 -26.87 30.54
N PRO A 6 -1.71 -26.46 30.78
CA PRO A 6 -0.77 -26.00 29.75
C PRO A 6 -0.59 -27.01 28.60
N ARG A 7 -0.77 -28.31 28.88
CA ARG A 7 -0.75 -29.37 27.88
C ARG A 7 -1.80 -29.21 26.79
N VAL A 8 -3.03 -28.83 27.14
CA VAL A 8 -4.13 -28.65 26.17
C VAL A 8 -3.87 -27.43 25.29
N VAL A 9 -3.28 -26.37 25.85
CA VAL A 9 -2.88 -25.17 25.09
C VAL A 9 -1.78 -25.53 24.08
N LEU A 10 -0.73 -26.24 24.52
CA LEU A 10 0.35 -26.69 23.63
C LEU A 10 -0.16 -27.62 22.52
N LEU A 11 -1.07 -28.54 22.84
CA LEU A 11 -1.68 -29.42 21.84
C LEU A 11 -2.47 -28.64 20.78
N ARG A 12 -3.20 -27.61 21.19
CA ARG A 12 -3.93 -26.74 20.25
C ARG A 12 -2.97 -25.96 19.34
N TRP A 13 -1.92 -25.37 19.91
CA TRP A 13 -0.89 -24.68 19.11
C TRP A 13 -0.17 -25.63 18.15
N GLY A 14 0.18 -26.83 18.61
CA GLY A 14 0.77 -27.87 17.77
C GLY A 14 -0.16 -28.26 16.62
N ALA A 15 -1.45 -28.48 16.91
CA ALA A 15 -2.45 -28.78 15.88
C ALA A 15 -2.59 -27.63 14.87
N THR A 16 -2.63 -26.38 15.32
CA THR A 16 -2.67 -25.21 14.43
C THR A 16 -1.42 -25.13 13.54
N ALA A 17 -0.23 -25.38 14.09
CA ALA A 17 1.02 -25.39 13.34
C ALA A 17 1.06 -26.50 12.28
N VAL A 18 0.58 -27.71 12.62
CA VAL A 18 0.47 -28.82 11.66
C VAL A 18 -0.52 -28.49 10.54
N ILE A 19 -1.69 -27.93 10.87
CA ILE A 19 -2.67 -27.51 9.86
C ILE A 19 -2.07 -26.45 8.94
N ALA A 20 -1.40 -25.44 9.49
CA ALA A 20 -0.72 -24.42 8.70
C ALA A 20 0.36 -25.04 7.80
N LEU A 21 1.19 -25.94 8.33
CA LEU A 21 2.21 -26.64 7.53
C LEU A 21 1.58 -27.41 6.38
N LEU A 22 0.52 -28.20 6.63
CA LEU A 22 -0.15 -28.99 5.59
C LEU A 22 -0.80 -28.10 4.53
N LEU A 23 -1.36 -26.96 4.93
CA LEU A 23 -2.01 -26.02 4.02
C LEU A 23 -0.99 -25.29 3.13
N TRP A 24 0.18 -24.96 3.66
CA TRP A 24 1.25 -24.26 2.94
C TRP A 24 2.28 -25.20 2.27
N ALA A 25 2.30 -26.49 2.62
CA ALA A 25 3.25 -27.46 2.08
C ALA A 25 3.19 -27.61 0.55
N PRO A 26 2.00 -27.65 -0.10
CA PRO A 26 1.94 -27.69 -1.56
C PRO A 26 2.61 -26.49 -2.22
N LEU A 27 2.41 -25.28 -1.65
CA LEU A 27 3.04 -24.07 -2.15
C LEU A 27 4.56 -24.10 -1.92
N TRP A 28 5.01 -24.54 -0.74
CA TRP A 28 6.45 -24.70 -0.51
C TRP A 28 7.06 -25.70 -1.49
N TRP A 29 6.38 -26.82 -1.76
CA TRP A 29 6.85 -27.80 -2.73
C TRP A 29 6.91 -27.23 -4.15
N SER A 30 5.90 -26.46 -4.59
CA SER A 30 5.90 -25.85 -5.92
C SER A 30 7.04 -24.84 -6.12
N LEU A 31 7.57 -24.25 -5.05
CA LEU A 31 8.73 -23.35 -5.15
C LEU A 31 10.02 -24.06 -5.56
N GLN A 32 10.12 -25.39 -5.46
CA GLN A 32 11.33 -26.11 -5.88
C GLN A 32 11.65 -25.91 -7.37
N GLU A 33 10.62 -25.72 -8.20
CA GLU A 33 10.78 -25.45 -9.65
C GLU A 33 11.54 -24.14 -9.93
N VAL A 34 11.47 -23.17 -9.01
CA VAL A 34 12.15 -21.87 -9.12
C VAL A 34 13.39 -21.77 -8.21
N GLY A 35 13.94 -22.91 -7.77
CA GLY A 35 15.13 -22.96 -6.90
C GLY A 35 14.82 -22.98 -5.39
N GLY A 36 13.55 -23.19 -5.02
CA GLY A 36 13.10 -23.34 -3.65
C GLY A 36 12.87 -22.01 -2.92
N TYR A 37 12.46 -22.12 -1.65
CA TYR A 37 12.18 -20.95 -0.81
C TYR A 37 13.40 -20.05 -0.57
N GLY A 38 14.62 -20.58 -0.72
CA GLY A 38 15.85 -19.79 -0.58
C GLY A 38 15.97 -18.65 -1.61
N VAL A 39 15.53 -18.87 -2.85
CA VAL A 39 15.52 -17.82 -3.88
C VAL A 39 14.49 -16.75 -3.54
N VAL A 40 13.31 -17.17 -3.10
CA VAL A 40 12.23 -16.27 -2.65
C VAL A 40 12.67 -15.44 -1.45
N SER A 41 13.25 -16.06 -0.42
CA SER A 41 13.71 -15.37 0.78
C SER A 41 14.86 -14.41 0.49
N THR A 42 15.79 -14.78 -0.41
CA THR A 42 16.87 -13.89 -0.87
C THR A 42 16.32 -12.67 -1.60
N ASN A 43 15.31 -12.85 -2.45
CA ASN A 43 14.63 -11.73 -3.09
C ASN A 43 13.89 -10.85 -2.06
N HIS A 44 13.18 -11.46 -1.11
CA HIS A 44 12.49 -10.74 -0.03
C HIS A 44 13.44 -9.97 0.90
N ALA A 45 14.62 -10.53 1.19
CA ALA A 45 15.62 -9.91 2.06
C ALA A 45 16.11 -8.55 1.53
N ARG A 46 16.02 -8.32 0.22
CA ARG A 46 16.34 -7.01 -0.40
C ARG A 46 15.44 -5.88 0.08
N TYR A 47 14.22 -6.21 0.51
CA TYR A 47 13.26 -5.25 1.02
C TYR A 47 13.28 -5.14 2.55
N PHE A 48 14.09 -5.95 3.25
CA PHE A 48 14.11 -5.97 4.69
C PHE A 48 15.23 -5.07 5.22
N VAL A 49 14.86 -4.01 5.93
CA VAL A 49 15.81 -3.06 6.55
C VAL A 49 16.18 -3.44 7.99
N GLY A 50 15.42 -4.38 8.58
CA GLY A 50 15.65 -4.88 9.93
C GLY A 50 15.39 -3.87 11.04
N LEU A 51 15.73 -4.24 12.28
CA LEU A 51 15.54 -3.38 13.46
C LEU A 51 16.42 -2.12 13.43
N ALA A 52 17.61 -2.21 12.81
CA ALA A 52 18.51 -1.07 12.69
C ALA A 52 17.92 0.05 11.81
N GLY A 53 17.24 -0.32 10.72
CA GLY A 53 16.57 0.63 9.82
C GLY A 53 15.17 1.06 10.27
N TRP A 54 14.65 0.49 11.36
CA TRP A 54 13.22 0.58 11.72
C TRP A 54 12.73 2.02 11.90
N TRP A 55 13.48 2.86 12.61
CA TRP A 55 13.08 4.25 12.86
C TRP A 55 13.10 5.11 11.60
N ALA A 56 14.10 4.91 10.74
CA ALA A 56 14.20 5.62 9.46
C ALA A 56 13.07 5.21 8.52
N ALA A 57 12.84 3.91 8.35
CA ALA A 57 11.76 3.37 7.53
C ALA A 57 10.38 3.79 8.08
N ARG A 58 10.19 3.84 9.39
CA ARG A 58 8.96 4.39 10.00
C ARG A 58 8.74 5.85 9.63
N GLY A 59 9.77 6.69 9.76
CA GLY A 59 9.70 8.11 9.39
C GLY A 59 9.33 8.29 7.92
N ALA A 60 10.00 7.54 7.03
CA ALA A 60 9.74 7.56 5.60
C ALA A 60 8.33 7.04 5.25
N GLN A 61 7.86 5.95 5.89
CA GLN A 61 6.50 5.45 5.71
C GLN A 61 5.45 6.51 6.11
N LEU A 62 5.65 7.20 7.23
CA LEU A 62 4.74 8.26 7.66
C LEU A 62 4.75 9.45 6.68
N ALA A 63 5.92 9.85 6.21
CA ALA A 63 6.04 10.92 5.21
C ALA A 63 5.32 10.56 3.90
N LYS A 64 5.56 9.36 3.38
CA LYS A 64 4.94 8.88 2.15
C LYS A 64 3.44 8.68 2.27
N GLN A 65 2.96 8.17 3.41
CA GLN A 65 1.52 8.07 3.67
C GLN A 65 0.85 9.45 3.71
N SER A 66 1.50 10.44 4.33
CA SER A 66 0.96 11.80 4.38
C SER A 66 0.86 12.48 3.01
N ALA A 67 1.65 12.04 2.03
CA ALA A 67 1.55 12.50 0.65
C ALA A 67 0.32 11.94 -0.08
N LEU A 68 -0.24 10.81 0.37
CA LEU A 68 -1.47 10.22 -0.17
C LEU A 68 -2.74 10.89 0.38
N ASP A 69 -2.63 11.61 1.49
CA ASP A 69 -3.77 12.24 2.15
C ASP A 69 -4.27 13.47 1.38
N SER A 70 -5.59 13.66 1.35
CA SER A 70 -6.21 14.84 0.74
C SER A 70 -7.36 15.40 1.54
N GLY A 71 -7.62 16.70 1.35
CA GLY A 71 -8.78 17.38 1.94
C GLY A 71 -10.11 16.69 1.64
N LEU A 72 -10.26 16.09 0.46
CA LEU A 72 -11.48 15.40 0.04
C LEU A 72 -11.66 14.06 0.75
N GLY A 73 -10.59 13.26 0.87
CA GLY A 73 -10.63 12.02 1.67
C GLY A 73 -11.04 12.31 3.12
N LEU A 74 -10.47 13.38 3.70
CA LEU A 74 -10.81 13.85 5.05
C LEU A 74 -12.27 14.28 5.17
N GLY A 75 -12.77 15.05 4.19
CA GLY A 75 -14.16 15.48 4.15
C GLY A 75 -15.13 14.30 4.09
N LEU A 76 -14.85 13.31 3.23
CA LEU A 76 -15.69 12.13 3.08
C LEU A 76 -15.67 11.24 4.32
N SER A 77 -14.53 11.03 4.98
CA SER A 77 -14.48 10.28 6.24
C SER A 77 -15.25 10.99 7.36
N ALA A 78 -15.12 12.31 7.48
CA ALA A 78 -15.88 13.09 8.45
C ALA A 78 -17.40 13.00 8.19
N VAL A 79 -17.83 13.08 6.93
CA VAL A 79 -19.24 12.94 6.53
C VAL A 79 -19.76 11.53 6.79
N ALA A 80 -19.03 10.49 6.39
CA ALA A 80 -19.40 9.08 6.57
C ALA A 80 -19.62 8.71 8.04
N ILE A 81 -19.01 9.43 8.97
CA ILE A 81 -19.12 9.17 10.41
C ILE A 81 -20.11 10.11 11.09
N THR A 82 -20.23 11.35 10.61
CA THR A 82 -21.23 12.31 11.11
C THR A 82 -22.66 11.91 10.73
N ILE A 83 -22.87 11.33 9.53
CA ILE A 83 -24.19 10.90 9.06
C ILE A 83 -24.81 9.84 9.99
N PRO A 84 -24.15 8.71 10.31
CA PRO A 84 -24.69 7.72 11.26
C PRO A 84 -24.98 8.30 12.65
N LEU A 85 -24.11 9.20 13.14
CA LEU A 85 -24.29 9.85 14.45
C LEU A 85 -25.51 10.79 14.47
N PHE A 86 -25.84 11.42 13.34
CA PHE A 86 -27.01 12.26 13.16
C PHE A 86 -28.29 11.43 12.99
N LEU A 87 -28.25 10.39 12.14
CA LEU A 87 -29.40 9.52 11.85
C LEU A 87 -29.82 8.64 13.03
N TRP A 88 -28.90 8.34 13.96
CA TRP A 88 -29.19 7.58 15.18
C TRP A 88 -30.22 8.24 16.11
N ASP A 89 -30.22 9.57 16.21
CA ASP A 89 -31.02 10.30 17.19
C ASP A 89 -32.44 10.63 16.68
N VAL A 90 -32.83 10.13 15.49
CA VAL A 90 -34.11 10.45 14.84
C VAL A 90 -35.30 9.64 15.39
N HIS A 91 -35.05 8.51 16.06
CA HIS A 91 -36.13 7.53 16.31
C HIS A 91 -36.92 7.63 17.62
N VAL A 92 -36.70 8.62 18.50
CA VAL A 92 -37.19 8.50 19.90
C VAL A 92 -37.99 9.68 20.45
N ASP A 93 -37.97 10.90 19.89
CA ASP A 93 -38.79 12.00 20.43
C ASP A 93 -38.81 13.23 19.48
N THR A 94 -39.96 13.76 19.08
CA THR A 94 -40.05 14.85 18.08
C THR A 94 -40.12 16.26 18.69
N SER A 95 -39.99 16.40 20.01
CA SER A 95 -40.08 17.73 20.64
C SER A 95 -38.93 18.68 20.24
N ALA A 96 -39.24 19.96 20.02
CA ALA A 96 -38.26 20.98 19.58
C ALA A 96 -37.05 21.12 20.53
N ALA A 97 -37.26 20.97 21.84
CA ALA A 97 -36.18 20.98 22.83
C ALA A 97 -35.30 19.72 22.77
N ALA A 98 -35.87 18.55 22.43
CA ALA A 98 -35.10 17.36 22.17
C ALA A 98 -34.28 17.52 20.87
N ILE A 99 -34.88 18.08 19.81
CA ILE A 99 -34.20 18.39 18.55
C ILE A 99 -33.01 19.33 18.78
N GLY A 100 -33.16 20.40 19.57
CA GLY A 100 -32.06 21.32 19.89
C GLY A 100 -30.90 20.67 20.64
N ARG A 101 -31.20 19.87 21.68
CA ARG A 101 -30.17 19.10 22.42
C ARG A 101 -29.52 18.00 21.58
N ARG A 102 -30.23 17.47 20.58
CA ARG A 102 -29.71 16.49 19.63
C ARG A 102 -28.81 17.13 18.60
N LEU A 103 -29.22 18.25 18.03
CA LEU A 103 -28.39 19.03 17.11
C LEU A 103 -27.09 19.44 17.80
N GLN A 104 -27.17 19.91 19.05
CA GLN A 104 -25.99 20.25 19.84
C GLN A 104 -25.09 19.03 20.11
N ARG A 105 -25.65 17.87 20.47
CA ARG A 105 -24.87 16.63 20.68
C ARG A 105 -24.29 16.06 19.39
N ALA A 106 -25.02 16.13 18.28
CA ALA A 106 -24.56 15.71 16.96
C ALA A 106 -23.47 16.64 16.44
N VAL A 107 -23.60 17.96 16.64
CA VAL A 107 -22.55 18.94 16.35
C VAL A 107 -21.34 18.72 17.25
N GLN A 108 -21.51 18.53 18.56
CA GLN A 108 -20.38 18.27 19.46
C GLN A 108 -19.66 16.95 19.14
N ARG A 109 -20.40 15.88 18.84
CA ARG A 109 -19.82 14.59 18.44
C ARG A 109 -19.20 14.65 17.06
N GLY A 110 -19.86 15.29 16.10
CA GLY A 110 -19.36 15.53 14.75
C GLY A 110 -18.10 16.40 14.76
N VAL A 111 -18.05 17.45 15.59
CA VAL A 111 -16.86 18.29 15.79
C VAL A 111 -15.76 17.52 16.50
N THR A 112 -16.06 16.77 17.56
CA THR A 112 -15.05 15.93 18.25
C THR A 112 -14.48 14.87 17.33
N PHE A 113 -15.32 14.28 16.48
CA PHE A 113 -14.92 13.24 15.54
C PHE A 113 -14.21 13.82 14.32
N ALA A 114 -14.65 14.94 13.76
CA ALA A 114 -13.96 15.65 12.69
C ALA A 114 -12.59 16.14 13.17
N ILE A 115 -12.50 16.62 14.41
CA ILE A 115 -11.23 16.94 15.04
C ILE A 115 -10.40 15.65 15.18
N LEU A 116 -10.91 14.55 15.74
CA LEU A 116 -10.21 13.26 15.77
C LEU A 116 -9.75 12.79 14.37
N ALA A 117 -10.57 12.93 13.33
CA ALA A 117 -10.21 12.62 11.94
C ALA A 117 -9.10 13.54 11.40
N VAL A 118 -9.08 14.81 11.82
CA VAL A 118 -7.99 15.76 11.56
C VAL A 118 -6.75 15.47 12.43
N ALA A 119 -6.85 14.78 13.59
CA ALA A 119 -5.69 14.19 14.29
C ALA A 119 -5.02 13.13 13.45
N LEU A 120 -5.90 12.31 12.89
CA LEU A 120 -5.53 11.09 12.20
C LEU A 120 -4.88 11.42 10.85
N ARG A 121 -4.98 12.68 10.39
CA ARG A 121 -4.28 13.34 9.25
C ARG A 121 -2.76 13.14 9.20
N GLY A 122 -2.13 12.59 10.24
CA GLY A 122 -0.66 12.52 10.31
C GLY A 122 -0.08 11.16 10.61
N MET A 123 -0.87 10.14 10.97
CA MET A 123 -0.24 8.93 11.47
C MET A 123 -1.18 7.72 11.41
N LEU A 124 -0.87 6.83 10.47
CA LEU A 124 -1.03 5.40 10.69
C LEU A 124 -0.52 5.01 12.09
N ALA A 125 0.54 5.64 12.60
CA ALA A 125 1.01 5.46 13.98
C ALA A 125 0.07 6.00 15.08
N ALA A 126 -0.77 7.02 14.86
CA ALA A 126 -1.73 7.53 15.83
C ALA A 126 -3.02 6.75 15.72
N GLU A 127 -3.48 6.41 14.51
CA GLU A 127 -4.55 5.43 14.30
C GLU A 127 -4.25 4.13 15.02
N VAL A 128 -2.98 3.72 14.98
CA VAL A 128 -2.57 2.45 15.53
C VAL A 128 -2.18 2.54 17.00
N LEU A 129 -1.56 3.61 17.48
CA LEU A 129 -1.39 3.82 18.93
C LEU A 129 -2.73 4.07 19.62
N LEU A 130 -3.69 4.69 18.93
CA LEU A 130 -5.07 4.84 19.38
C LEU A 130 -5.79 3.48 19.33
N ALA A 131 -5.71 2.74 18.22
CA ALA A 131 -6.28 1.41 18.14
C ALA A 131 -5.67 0.50 19.21
N VAL A 132 -4.35 0.40 19.34
CA VAL A 132 -3.66 -0.39 20.37
C VAL A 132 -3.97 0.11 21.77
N GLY A 133 -3.89 1.42 22.04
CA GLY A 133 -4.17 1.99 23.35
C GLY A 133 -5.61 1.73 23.80
N LEU A 134 -6.56 1.80 22.86
CA LEU A 134 -7.97 1.53 23.12
C LEU A 134 -8.27 0.02 23.16
N LEU A 135 -7.55 -0.79 22.36
CA LEU A 135 -7.60 -2.24 22.42
C LEU A 135 -7.06 -2.76 23.78
N LEU A 136 -6.02 -2.11 24.29
CA LEU A 136 -5.47 -2.38 25.62
C LEU A 136 -6.43 -1.89 26.71
N ALA A 137 -7.00 -0.68 26.59
CA ALA A 137 -7.98 -0.17 27.56
C ALA A 137 -9.23 -1.05 27.68
N GLU A 138 -9.74 -1.58 26.58
CA GLU A 138 -10.85 -2.54 26.61
C GLU A 138 -10.44 -3.90 27.20
N SER A 139 -9.21 -4.37 26.97
CA SER A 139 -8.70 -5.59 27.62
C SER A 139 -8.58 -5.45 29.16
N PHE A 140 -8.17 -4.27 29.64
CA PHE A 140 -8.12 -3.95 31.07
C PHE A 140 -9.51 -3.83 31.67
N THR A 141 -10.44 -3.15 30.99
CA THR A 141 -11.80 -2.96 31.50
C THR A 141 -12.61 -4.25 31.51
N ARG A 142 -12.40 -5.18 30.57
CA ARG A 142 -13.00 -6.52 30.58
C ARG A 142 -12.37 -7.46 31.62
N SER A 143 -11.10 -7.29 31.94
CA SER A 143 -10.44 -8.07 33.01
C SER A 143 -10.99 -7.75 34.41
N VAL A 144 -11.56 -6.56 34.57
CA VAL A 144 -12.24 -6.12 35.80
C VAL A 144 -13.68 -6.65 35.90
N ASP A 145 -14.33 -6.97 34.76
CA ASP A 145 -15.73 -7.45 34.68
C ASP A 145 -15.85 -8.99 34.71
N ARG A 146 -14.86 -9.68 35.30
CA ARG A 146 -14.70 -11.15 35.26
C ARG A 146 -15.80 -11.97 35.93
N ASP A 147 -16.77 -11.34 36.60
CA ASP A 147 -17.77 -12.02 37.41
C ASP A 147 -19.02 -12.50 36.65
N SER A 148 -19.11 -12.27 35.33
CA SER A 148 -20.26 -12.75 34.52
C SER A 148 -19.94 -13.98 33.66
N PRO A 149 -20.46 -15.18 33.98
CA PRO A 149 -20.11 -16.41 33.29
C PRO A 149 -21.05 -16.70 32.11
N THR A 150 -20.69 -16.33 30.88
CA THR A 150 -21.37 -16.87 29.68
C THR A 150 -20.42 -17.17 28.51
N VAL A 151 -20.62 -18.33 27.89
CA VAL A 151 -19.84 -18.92 26.79
C VAL A 151 -19.68 -18.00 25.56
N MET A 152 -20.57 -17.02 25.36
CA MET A 152 -20.43 -15.99 24.32
C MET A 152 -19.21 -15.07 24.50
N HIS A 153 -18.56 -15.08 25.67
CA HIS A 153 -17.34 -14.30 25.91
C HIS A 153 -16.12 -14.88 25.16
N GLY A 154 -16.10 -16.19 24.87
CA GLY A 154 -14.96 -16.85 24.26
C GLY A 154 -14.68 -16.44 22.81
N SER A 155 -15.72 -16.42 21.96
CA SER A 155 -15.58 -16.05 20.55
C SER A 155 -15.25 -14.57 20.38
N ARG A 156 -15.90 -13.69 21.16
CA ARG A 156 -15.63 -12.24 21.13
C ARG A 156 -14.23 -11.91 21.64
N ALA A 157 -13.76 -12.60 22.69
CA ALA A 157 -12.40 -12.43 23.18
C ALA A 157 -11.37 -12.93 22.16
N LEU A 158 -11.64 -14.04 21.47
CA LEU A 158 -10.75 -14.53 20.41
C LEU A 158 -10.65 -13.54 19.25
N SER A 159 -11.78 -13.10 18.68
CA SER A 159 -11.79 -12.11 17.59
C SER A 159 -11.06 -10.82 17.98
N TRP A 160 -11.23 -10.40 19.23
CA TRP A 160 -10.53 -9.25 19.78
C TRP A 160 -9.02 -9.45 19.83
N TRP A 161 -8.54 -10.52 20.47
CA TRP A 161 -7.12 -10.81 20.57
C TRP A 161 -6.46 -11.02 19.22
N THR A 162 -7.19 -11.60 18.25
CA THR A 162 -6.74 -11.68 16.86
C THR A 162 -6.55 -10.29 16.25
N ALA A 163 -7.47 -9.35 16.45
CA ALA A 163 -7.33 -7.98 15.96
C ALA A 163 -6.15 -7.24 16.63
N VAL A 164 -5.97 -7.41 17.95
CA VAL A 164 -4.81 -6.85 18.67
C VAL A 164 -3.51 -7.41 18.14
N ALA A 165 -3.41 -8.73 17.97
CA ALA A 165 -2.22 -9.38 17.45
C ALA A 165 -1.91 -8.94 16.02
N TRP A 166 -2.94 -8.82 15.17
CA TRP A 166 -2.82 -8.34 13.79
C TRP A 166 -2.25 -6.93 13.73
N VAL A 167 -2.89 -5.97 14.43
CA VAL A 167 -2.47 -4.57 14.42
C VAL A 167 -1.08 -4.41 15.02
N THR A 168 -0.83 -5.05 16.17
CA THR A 168 0.49 -4.98 16.83
C THR A 168 1.59 -5.58 15.96
N GLY A 169 1.32 -6.73 15.34
CA GLY A 169 2.25 -7.37 14.42
C GLY A 169 2.60 -6.48 13.24
N LEU A 170 1.62 -5.82 12.63
CA LEU A 170 1.84 -4.90 11.51
C LEU A 170 2.59 -3.62 11.91
N ILE A 171 2.37 -3.04 13.10
CA ILE A 171 3.18 -1.90 13.59
C ILE A 171 4.65 -2.25 13.63
N VAL A 172 4.94 -3.44 14.16
CA VAL A 172 6.31 -3.89 14.37
C VAL A 172 6.92 -4.27 13.04
N ALA A 173 6.18 -5.03 12.21
CA ALA A 173 6.67 -5.58 10.97
C ALA A 173 6.80 -4.55 9.84
N THR A 174 5.82 -3.65 9.64
CA THR A 174 5.81 -2.74 8.48
C THR A 174 7.08 -1.88 8.38
N PRO A 175 7.62 -1.29 9.46
CA PRO A 175 8.86 -0.51 9.38
C PRO A 175 10.13 -1.37 9.34
N MET A 176 10.03 -2.71 9.42
CA MET A 176 11.18 -3.59 9.12
C MET A 176 11.39 -3.77 7.61
N TYR A 177 10.52 -3.20 6.78
CA TYR A 177 10.61 -3.23 5.33
C TYR A 177 10.91 -1.85 4.74
N THR A 178 11.40 -1.85 3.49
CA THR A 178 11.52 -0.66 2.64
C THR A 178 10.20 0.12 2.65
N PRO A 179 10.24 1.45 2.76
CA PRO A 179 9.06 2.27 3.00
C PRO A 179 8.20 2.42 1.73
N TYR A 180 7.53 1.35 1.33
CA TYR A 180 6.53 1.38 0.26
C TYR A 180 5.16 1.78 0.82
N PRO A 181 4.48 2.80 0.26
CA PRO A 181 3.20 3.29 0.80
C PRO A 181 2.14 2.18 0.93
N ARG A 182 2.12 1.23 -0.01
CA ARG A 182 1.18 0.10 -0.03
C ARG A 182 1.28 -0.82 1.21
N LEU A 183 2.43 -0.87 1.89
CA LEU A 183 2.61 -1.72 3.07
C LEU A 183 1.83 -1.21 4.30
N ALA A 184 1.34 0.02 4.26
CA ALA A 184 0.47 0.60 5.28
C ALA A 184 -1.00 0.18 5.12
N LEU A 185 -1.44 -0.29 3.94
CA LEU A 185 -2.85 -0.57 3.67
C LEU A 185 -3.46 -1.65 4.59
N PRO A 186 -2.80 -2.79 4.86
CA PRO A 186 -3.33 -3.78 5.80
C PRO A 186 -3.49 -3.24 7.22
N LEU A 187 -2.64 -2.28 7.59
CA LEU A 187 -2.68 -1.62 8.88
C LEU A 187 -3.86 -0.64 8.95
N ALA A 188 -4.14 0.10 7.87
CA ALA A 188 -5.34 0.93 7.74
C ALA A 188 -6.64 0.12 7.90
N CYS A 189 -6.73 -1.07 7.29
CA CYS A 189 -7.86 -1.98 7.52
C CYS A 189 -8.02 -2.37 8.99
N GLY A 190 -6.90 -2.67 9.67
CA GLY A 190 -6.89 -2.96 11.11
C GLY A 190 -7.34 -1.76 11.96
N SER A 191 -6.90 -0.56 11.61
CA SER A 191 -7.32 0.70 12.22
C SER A 191 -8.83 0.92 12.07
N TRP A 192 -9.39 0.75 10.86
CA TRP A 192 -10.83 0.89 10.62
C TRP A 192 -11.65 -0.08 11.45
N LEU A 193 -11.22 -1.34 11.53
CA LEU A 193 -11.87 -2.34 12.39
C LEU A 193 -11.79 -1.93 13.87
N GLY A 194 -10.63 -1.50 14.35
CA GLY A 194 -10.45 -1.03 15.72
C GLY A 194 -11.37 0.14 16.07
N VAL A 195 -11.41 1.17 15.20
CA VAL A 195 -12.31 2.33 15.35
C VAL A 195 -13.77 1.90 15.37
N SER A 196 -14.17 0.96 14.50
CA SER A 196 -15.57 0.47 14.44
C SER A 196 -16.02 -0.23 15.72
N ILE A 197 -15.15 -1.02 16.36
CA ILE A 197 -15.46 -1.73 17.61
C ILE A 197 -15.67 -0.74 18.76
N LEU A 198 -14.92 0.35 18.76
CA LEU A 198 -15.03 1.40 19.78
C LEU A 198 -16.24 2.30 19.56
N GLY A 199 -16.56 2.60 18.30
CA GLY A 199 -17.80 3.30 17.94
C GLY A 199 -19.06 2.56 18.41
N ARG A 200 -18.98 1.24 18.61
CA ARG A 200 -20.08 0.41 19.13
C ARG A 200 -20.33 0.55 20.63
N GLN A 201 -19.31 0.84 21.45
CA GLN A 201 -19.52 0.95 22.91
C GLN A 201 -20.55 2.01 23.34
N PRO A 202 -20.55 3.25 22.79
CA PRO A 202 -21.62 4.20 23.05
C PRO A 202 -22.98 3.80 22.45
N TRP A 203 -23.03 2.83 21.52
CA TRP A 203 -24.28 2.34 20.90
C TRP A 203 -25.05 1.33 21.77
N GLU A 204 -24.40 0.64 22.71
CA GLU A 204 -25.05 -0.42 23.51
C GLU A 204 -25.74 0.07 24.80
N GLY A 205 -25.89 1.38 25.01
CA GLY A 205 -26.73 1.96 26.08
C GLY A 205 -26.32 1.62 27.52
N ARG A 206 -25.14 1.02 27.73
CA ARG A 206 -24.65 0.68 29.07
C ARG A 206 -24.28 1.97 29.80
N SER A 207 -24.90 2.18 30.96
CA SER A 207 -24.57 3.26 31.88
C SER A 207 -23.07 3.25 32.17
N ILE A 208 -22.36 4.23 31.62
CA ILE A 208 -20.92 4.37 31.76
C ILE A 208 -20.68 4.89 33.17
N SER A 209 -20.04 4.08 34.02
CA SER A 209 -19.65 4.53 35.37
C SER A 209 -18.76 5.77 35.27
N GLY A 210 -18.94 6.75 36.17
CA GLY A 210 -18.34 8.09 36.06
C GLY A 210 -16.81 8.12 35.88
N ARG A 211 -16.10 7.08 36.34
CA ARG A 211 -14.64 6.93 36.18
C ARG A 211 -14.22 6.60 34.74
N ARG A 212 -15.03 5.86 33.98
CA ARG A 212 -14.81 5.58 32.54
C ARG A 212 -15.08 6.82 31.70
N THR A 213 -16.05 7.64 32.09
CA THR A 213 -16.37 8.89 31.42
C THR A 213 -15.21 9.88 31.50
N ILE A 214 -14.53 9.98 32.65
CA ILE A 214 -13.37 10.89 32.84
C ILE A 214 -12.19 10.50 31.95
N LEU A 215 -11.82 9.21 31.88
CA LEU A 215 -10.73 8.74 31.00
C LEU A 215 -11.05 8.95 29.52
N GLN A 216 -12.31 8.76 29.11
CA GLN A 216 -12.76 9.07 27.76
C GLN A 216 -12.69 10.58 27.46
N TRP A 217 -13.11 11.43 28.40
CA TRP A 217 -13.00 12.88 28.26
C TRP A 217 -11.56 13.36 28.22
N ILE A 218 -10.65 12.78 29.01
CA ILE A 218 -9.22 13.10 28.93
C ILE A 218 -8.66 12.71 27.56
N GLY A 219 -9.00 11.52 27.05
CA GLY A 219 -8.62 11.09 25.70
C GLY A 219 -9.16 12.02 24.62
N ILE A 220 -10.43 12.42 24.73
CA ILE A 220 -11.09 13.38 23.83
C ILE A 220 -10.45 14.77 23.94
N SER A 221 -10.14 15.27 25.13
CA SER A 221 -9.56 16.60 25.33
C SER A 221 -8.11 16.70 24.85
N ILE A 222 -7.29 15.66 25.10
CA ILE A 222 -5.92 15.58 24.55
C ILE A 222 -5.98 15.59 23.02
N THR A 223 -6.90 14.81 22.45
CA THR A 223 -7.21 14.81 21.02
C THR A 223 -7.59 16.22 20.55
N LEU A 224 -8.62 16.84 21.13
CA LEU A 224 -9.12 18.17 20.75
C LEU A 224 -8.05 19.28 20.76
N VAL A 225 -7.02 19.19 21.61
CA VAL A 225 -5.95 20.21 21.73
C VAL A 225 -4.74 19.92 20.85
N LEU A 226 -4.29 18.66 20.75
CA LEU A 226 -3.10 18.32 19.96
C LEU A 226 -3.32 18.57 18.46
N ILE A 227 -4.57 18.51 18.01
CA ILE A 227 -4.90 18.38 16.60
C ILE A 227 -4.94 19.71 15.87
N PRO A 228 -5.63 20.75 16.38
CA PRO A 228 -5.53 22.08 15.80
C PRO A 228 -4.07 22.54 15.83
N PHE A 229 -3.32 22.21 16.89
CA PHE A 229 -1.90 22.53 17.01
C PHE A 229 -1.06 21.88 15.90
N LEU A 230 -1.24 20.58 15.64
CA LEU A 230 -0.56 19.85 14.56
C LEU A 230 -1.05 20.23 13.15
N TRP A 231 -2.29 20.69 13.02
CA TRP A 231 -2.88 21.17 11.75
C TRP A 231 -2.40 22.58 11.40
N LEU A 232 -2.42 23.51 12.35
CA LEU A 232 -1.91 24.88 12.21
C LEU A 232 -0.40 24.90 11.98
N SER A 233 0.36 23.94 12.56
CA SER A 233 1.80 23.87 12.36
C SER A 233 2.24 23.42 10.95
N ARG A 234 1.32 22.90 10.11
CA ARG A 234 1.66 22.37 8.77
C ARG A 234 1.28 23.26 7.57
N GLY A 235 0.61 24.39 7.82
CA GLY A 235 0.32 25.40 6.79
C GLY A 235 -0.79 25.04 5.78
N PRO A 236 -1.29 26.03 4.99
CA PRO A 236 -2.47 25.88 4.12
C PRO A 236 -2.22 25.16 2.78
N THR A 237 -0.98 24.76 2.47
CA THR A 237 -0.57 24.24 1.14
C THR A 237 -1.13 22.86 0.79
N THR A 238 -1.76 22.17 1.74
CA THR A 238 -2.38 20.83 1.57
C THR A 238 -3.73 20.79 0.83
N MET A 239 -4.11 21.86 0.13
CA MET A 239 -5.27 21.88 -0.80
C MET A 239 -4.88 21.54 -2.25
N LEU A 240 -3.72 20.90 -2.46
CA LEU A 240 -3.37 20.34 -3.76
C LEU A 240 -4.26 19.11 -4.06
N PRO A 241 -4.53 18.80 -5.35
CA PRO A 241 -5.20 17.55 -5.70
C PRO A 241 -4.43 16.38 -5.09
N ALA A 242 -5.13 15.43 -4.48
CA ALA A 242 -4.48 14.26 -3.88
C ALA A 242 -3.56 13.60 -4.91
N VAL A 243 -2.40 13.12 -4.49
CA VAL A 243 -1.52 12.27 -5.31
C VAL A 243 -2.31 11.10 -5.92
N ALA A 244 -3.33 10.61 -5.21
CA ALA A 244 -4.22 9.56 -5.68
C ALA A 244 -5.09 9.94 -6.92
N TRP A 245 -5.27 11.22 -7.22
CA TRP A 245 -6.06 11.73 -8.35
C TRP A 245 -5.21 12.22 -9.52
N GLU A 246 -3.88 12.09 -9.44
CA GLU A 246 -3.01 12.40 -10.57
C GLU A 246 -3.28 11.47 -11.76
N ASP A 247 -3.07 11.98 -12.97
CA ASP A 247 -3.20 11.18 -14.18
C ASP A 247 -2.07 10.15 -14.27
N GLN A 248 -2.41 8.86 -14.20
CA GLN A 248 -1.46 7.74 -14.17
C GLN A 248 -1.16 7.16 -15.56
N ARG A 249 -1.61 7.82 -16.64
CA ARG A 249 -1.47 7.31 -18.01
C ARG A 249 -0.11 7.54 -18.65
N GLY A 250 0.86 8.14 -17.95
CA GLY A 250 2.16 8.48 -18.54
C GLY A 250 2.86 7.33 -19.28
N LEU A 251 2.93 6.12 -18.70
CA LEU A 251 3.53 4.95 -19.38
C LEU A 251 2.62 4.36 -20.47
N GLU A 252 1.31 4.49 -20.33
CA GLU A 252 0.34 4.08 -21.35
C GLU A 252 0.50 4.93 -22.61
N GLU A 253 0.58 6.25 -22.44
CA GLU A 253 0.82 7.23 -23.50
C GLU A 253 2.15 6.97 -24.22
N MET A 254 3.12 6.34 -23.54
CA MET A 254 4.41 5.99 -24.13
C MET A 254 4.42 4.73 -24.99
N ALA A 255 3.52 3.79 -24.75
CA ALA A 255 3.53 2.50 -25.43
C ALA A 255 3.33 2.64 -26.95
N GLY A 256 2.41 3.51 -27.38
CA GLY A 256 2.14 3.79 -28.80
C GLY A 256 3.36 4.34 -29.55
N PRO A 257 3.96 5.46 -29.08
CA PRO A 257 5.19 6.00 -29.64
C PRO A 257 6.33 4.98 -29.77
N ILE A 258 6.52 4.09 -28.78
CA ILE A 258 7.53 3.03 -28.83
C ILE A 258 7.30 2.07 -30.01
N VAL A 259 6.06 1.60 -30.18
CA VAL A 259 5.72 0.70 -31.29
C VAL A 259 5.89 1.41 -32.63
N THR A 260 5.46 2.67 -32.73
CA THR A 260 5.64 3.47 -33.96
C THR A 260 7.13 3.71 -34.27
N ALA A 261 7.97 3.93 -33.25
CA ALA A 261 9.42 4.06 -33.40
C ALA A 261 10.04 2.76 -33.92
N ALA A 262 9.68 1.62 -33.33
CA ALA A 262 10.15 0.30 -33.74
C ALA A 262 9.68 -0.05 -35.16
N ALA A 263 8.43 0.25 -35.52
CA ALA A 263 7.89 0.04 -36.87
C ALA A 263 8.64 0.89 -37.91
N ARG A 264 8.90 2.17 -37.59
CA ARG A 264 9.66 3.08 -38.45
C ARG A 264 11.10 2.60 -38.65
N ASP A 265 11.75 2.13 -37.60
CA ASP A 265 13.11 1.58 -37.66
C ASP A 265 13.15 0.28 -38.48
N HIS A 266 12.18 -0.61 -38.27
CA HIS A 266 12.04 -1.84 -39.04
C HIS A 266 11.85 -1.54 -40.53
N GLY A 267 11.00 -0.58 -40.90
CA GLY A 267 10.80 -0.18 -42.29
C GLY A 267 12.07 0.36 -42.98
N ARG A 268 12.97 1.01 -42.23
CA ARG A 268 14.28 1.48 -42.74
C ARG A 268 15.32 0.37 -42.83
N HIS A 269 15.18 -0.65 -41.99
CA HIS A 269 16.13 -1.74 -41.84
C HIS A 269 15.37 -3.06 -41.68
N PRO A 270 14.75 -3.56 -42.76
CA PRO A 270 13.90 -4.74 -42.68
C PRO A 270 14.73 -5.98 -42.36
N THR A 271 14.20 -6.83 -41.49
CA THR A 271 14.67 -8.20 -41.25
C THR A 271 13.67 -9.17 -41.85
N ALA A 272 14.13 -10.34 -42.28
CA ALA A 272 13.26 -11.37 -42.83
C ALA A 272 12.33 -11.89 -41.73
N GLY A 273 11.12 -11.32 -41.58
CA GLY A 273 10.15 -11.73 -40.58
C GLY A 273 9.90 -13.24 -40.58
N ARG A 274 9.55 -13.79 -39.41
CA ARG A 274 9.35 -15.23 -39.23
C ARG A 274 7.93 -15.50 -38.79
N GLN A 275 7.23 -16.37 -39.53
CA GLN A 275 5.86 -16.81 -39.21
C GLN A 275 4.85 -15.64 -39.07
N GLY A 276 5.01 -14.59 -39.86
CA GLY A 276 4.15 -13.41 -39.80
C GLY A 276 4.44 -12.47 -38.62
N VAL A 277 5.58 -12.65 -37.93
CA VAL A 277 6.10 -11.73 -36.92
C VAL A 277 7.30 -10.99 -37.49
N ASP A 278 7.27 -9.67 -37.42
CA ASP A 278 8.30 -8.77 -37.94
C ASP A 278 9.35 -8.44 -36.86
N ALA A 279 8.92 -8.37 -35.60
CA ALA A 279 9.78 -7.98 -34.49
C ALA A 279 9.39 -8.57 -33.13
N VAL A 280 10.34 -8.59 -32.20
CA VAL A 280 10.12 -8.87 -30.78
C VAL A 280 10.57 -7.66 -29.96
N LEU A 281 9.67 -7.14 -29.12
CA LEU A 281 9.90 -6.04 -28.19
C LEU A 281 10.12 -6.63 -26.81
N TYR A 282 11.36 -6.58 -26.38
CA TYR A 282 11.77 -7.01 -25.08
C TYR A 282 11.73 -5.86 -24.07
N VAL A 283 11.03 -6.04 -22.95
CA VAL A 283 10.92 -5.02 -21.89
C VAL A 283 11.79 -5.43 -20.71
N PHE A 284 12.80 -4.61 -20.40
CA PHE A 284 13.74 -4.84 -19.31
C PHE A 284 13.45 -3.89 -18.14
N ALA A 285 13.30 -4.46 -16.94
CA ALA A 285 13.07 -3.74 -15.67
C ALA A 285 11.86 -2.77 -15.61
N GLU A 286 11.00 -2.72 -16.64
CA GLU A 286 9.82 -1.84 -16.70
C GLU A 286 8.49 -2.63 -16.81
N PRO A 287 8.05 -3.37 -15.76
CA PRO A 287 6.85 -4.20 -15.85
C PRO A 287 5.56 -3.50 -16.29
N PRO A 288 5.23 -2.26 -15.86
CA PRO A 288 4.00 -1.60 -16.32
C PRO A 288 3.99 -1.39 -17.84
N LEU A 289 5.14 -1.06 -18.43
CA LEU A 289 5.28 -0.83 -19.85
C LEU A 289 5.07 -2.11 -20.67
N PHE A 290 5.51 -3.26 -20.15
CA PHE A 290 5.23 -4.57 -20.75
C PHE A 290 3.73 -4.82 -20.92
N TYR A 291 2.92 -4.51 -19.91
CA TYR A 291 1.47 -4.70 -19.97
C TYR A 291 0.81 -3.75 -20.98
N HIS A 292 1.21 -2.46 -21.00
CA HIS A 292 0.65 -1.51 -21.97
C HIS A 292 1.01 -1.87 -23.41
N LEU A 293 2.26 -2.29 -23.68
CA LEU A 293 2.68 -2.73 -25.02
C LEU A 293 1.95 -4.00 -25.46
N SER A 294 1.74 -4.95 -24.55
CA SER A 294 1.05 -6.21 -24.83
C SER A 294 -0.45 -6.02 -25.09
N ALA A 295 -1.04 -4.91 -24.60
CA ALA A 295 -2.44 -4.57 -24.81
C ALA A 295 -2.69 -3.82 -26.14
N LEU A 296 -1.65 -3.27 -26.77
CA LEU A 296 -1.79 -2.56 -28.04
C LEU A 296 -1.98 -3.54 -29.21
N PRO A 297 -2.86 -3.22 -30.18
CA PRO A 297 -2.96 -4.01 -31.39
C PRO A 297 -1.69 -3.89 -32.25
N ASN A 298 -1.45 -4.89 -33.08
CA ASN A 298 -0.44 -4.80 -34.14
C ASN A 298 -0.77 -3.64 -35.09
N GLN A 299 0.26 -2.97 -35.60
CA GLN A 299 0.08 -1.91 -36.59
C GLN A 299 0.01 -2.52 -38.00
N PRO A 300 -0.73 -1.91 -38.95
CA PRO A 300 -0.72 -2.38 -40.33
C PRO A 300 0.70 -2.44 -40.89
N GLY A 301 1.14 -3.64 -41.30
CA GLY A 301 2.50 -3.86 -41.83
C GLY A 301 3.60 -3.95 -40.76
N PHE A 302 3.25 -4.08 -39.48
CA PHE A 302 4.20 -4.35 -38.40
C PHE A 302 3.56 -5.22 -37.30
N THR A 303 3.82 -6.51 -37.39
CA THR A 303 3.39 -7.52 -36.42
C THR A 303 4.50 -7.77 -35.42
N TYR A 304 4.20 -7.66 -34.13
CA TYR A 304 5.22 -7.81 -33.10
C TYR A 304 4.76 -8.68 -31.93
N LEU A 305 5.75 -9.18 -31.18
CA LEU A 305 5.54 -9.86 -29.91
C LEU A 305 6.20 -9.05 -28.80
N VAL A 306 5.61 -9.06 -27.61
CA VAL A 306 6.17 -8.40 -26.44
C VAL A 306 6.60 -9.47 -25.42
N GLN A 307 7.81 -9.37 -24.88
CA GLN A 307 8.32 -10.31 -23.88
C GLN A 307 8.99 -9.55 -22.72
N PRO A 308 8.75 -9.97 -21.45
CA PRO A 308 9.52 -9.45 -20.34
C PRO A 308 10.90 -10.13 -20.33
N ILE A 309 11.96 -9.36 -20.07
CA ILE A 309 13.30 -9.93 -19.87
C ILE A 309 13.56 -10.12 -18.38
N GLY A 310 13.89 -11.36 -17.99
CA GLY A 310 14.50 -11.67 -16.69
C GLY A 310 16.03 -11.84 -16.73
N ASP A 311 16.62 -12.07 -17.91
CA ASP A 311 18.06 -12.33 -18.09
C ASP A 311 18.63 -11.62 -19.33
N HIS A 312 19.86 -11.11 -19.23
CA HIS A 312 20.53 -10.29 -20.23
C HIS A 312 20.98 -11.05 -21.48
N ALA A 313 20.69 -12.34 -21.61
CA ALA A 313 21.06 -13.16 -22.76
C ALA A 313 20.63 -12.55 -24.11
N VAL A 314 19.53 -11.79 -24.13
CA VAL A 314 19.04 -11.05 -25.31
C VAL A 314 20.03 -9.98 -25.78
N LEU A 315 20.85 -9.41 -24.89
CA LEU A 315 21.89 -8.44 -25.24
C LEU A 315 23.13 -9.10 -25.88
N GLU A 316 23.23 -10.43 -25.79
CA GLU A 316 24.39 -11.20 -26.24
C GLU A 316 24.14 -12.02 -27.49
N ARG A 317 22.87 -12.28 -27.84
CA ARG A 317 22.50 -13.14 -28.97
C ARG A 317 21.39 -12.49 -29.80
N SER A 318 21.72 -12.11 -31.01
CA SER A 318 20.77 -11.89 -32.11
C SER A 318 20.92 -13.03 -33.10
N ASP A 319 19.85 -13.76 -33.40
CA ASP A 319 19.88 -14.79 -34.44
C ASP A 319 19.75 -14.18 -35.86
N GLY A 320 19.61 -12.85 -35.95
CA GLY A 320 19.43 -12.08 -37.19
C GLY A 320 18.14 -12.39 -37.94
N SER A 321 17.32 -13.32 -37.44
CA SER A 321 16.12 -13.80 -38.13
C SER A 321 14.89 -12.95 -37.81
N LEU A 322 14.92 -12.18 -36.72
CA LEU A 322 13.87 -11.25 -36.33
C LEU A 322 14.47 -9.94 -35.84
N ALA A 323 13.76 -8.82 -36.03
CA ALA A 323 14.17 -7.56 -35.43
C ALA A 323 13.93 -7.63 -33.92
N ASN A 324 15.02 -7.63 -33.14
CA ASN A 324 14.95 -7.63 -31.70
C ASN A 324 15.13 -6.20 -31.18
N TYR A 325 14.11 -5.71 -30.47
CA TYR A 325 14.15 -4.43 -29.79
C TYR A 325 14.21 -4.62 -28.29
N VAL A 326 15.01 -3.82 -27.59
CA VAL A 326 15.10 -3.83 -26.14
C VAL A 326 14.68 -2.46 -25.62
N ILE A 327 13.73 -2.47 -24.71
CA ILE A 327 13.17 -1.30 -24.05
C ILE A 327 13.67 -1.31 -22.62
N THR A 328 14.29 -0.21 -22.20
CA THR A 328 14.83 -0.04 -20.85
C THR A 328 14.47 1.34 -20.32
N GLY A 329 14.43 1.50 -19.01
CA GLY A 329 13.99 2.73 -18.38
C GLY A 329 14.67 3.01 -17.04
N PRO A 330 14.10 3.92 -16.23
CA PRO A 330 14.71 4.40 -14.98
C PRO A 330 14.96 3.29 -13.95
N HIS A 331 14.18 2.20 -13.95
CA HIS A 331 14.41 1.10 -13.01
C HIS A 331 15.68 0.29 -13.34
N ALA A 332 16.04 0.18 -14.61
CA ALA A 332 17.31 -0.41 -15.03
C ALA A 332 18.48 0.53 -14.71
N ASP A 333 18.30 1.83 -14.93
CA ASP A 333 19.31 2.85 -14.65
C ASP A 333 19.64 2.96 -13.15
N ALA A 334 18.66 2.69 -12.28
CA ALA A 334 18.84 2.67 -10.83
C ALA A 334 19.79 1.55 -10.35
N VAL A 335 19.98 0.49 -11.14
CA VAL A 335 20.89 -0.62 -10.84
C VAL A 335 22.20 -0.41 -11.61
N ALA A 336 23.24 0.06 -10.92
CA ALA A 336 24.52 0.43 -11.54
C ALA A 336 25.14 -0.69 -12.42
N THR A 337 24.97 -1.96 -12.05
CA THR A 337 25.46 -3.09 -12.86
C THR A 337 24.71 -3.23 -14.18
N ASP A 338 23.42 -2.94 -14.20
CA ASP A 338 22.58 -3.07 -15.40
C ASP A 338 22.83 -1.88 -16.33
N ALA A 339 22.87 -0.66 -15.78
CA ALA A 339 23.26 0.54 -16.52
C ALA A 339 24.63 0.36 -17.21
N ALA A 340 25.64 -0.16 -16.49
CA ALA A 340 26.97 -0.41 -17.05
C ALA A 340 26.96 -1.48 -18.16
N ARG A 341 26.08 -2.48 -18.08
CA ARG A 341 25.93 -3.53 -19.10
C ARG A 341 25.33 -2.98 -20.40
N PHE A 342 24.28 -2.17 -20.29
CA PHE A 342 23.68 -1.51 -21.45
C PHE A 342 24.70 -0.57 -22.13
N ALA A 343 25.41 0.25 -21.36
CA ALA A 343 26.48 1.11 -21.89
C ALA A 343 27.58 0.30 -22.59
N LYS A 344 28.01 -0.84 -22.01
CA LYS A 344 28.99 -1.73 -22.64
C LYS A 344 28.46 -2.38 -23.93
N ALA A 345 27.19 -2.76 -23.96
CA ALA A 345 26.58 -3.36 -25.16
C ALA A 345 26.44 -2.34 -26.29
N GLU A 346 26.08 -1.10 -25.97
CA GLU A 346 26.05 0.03 -26.90
C GLU A 346 27.45 0.36 -27.43
N GLN A 347 28.46 0.49 -26.56
CA GLN A 347 29.87 0.72 -26.98
C GLN A 347 30.43 -0.40 -27.86
N ALA A 348 30.00 -1.64 -27.63
CA ALA A 348 30.37 -2.80 -28.44
C ALA A 348 29.62 -2.87 -29.78
N GLY A 349 28.73 -1.90 -30.09
CA GLY A 349 27.93 -1.88 -31.30
C GLY A 349 26.82 -2.94 -31.35
N ARG A 350 26.52 -3.61 -30.23
CA ARG A 350 25.46 -4.63 -30.12
C ARG A 350 24.08 -4.03 -29.93
N LEU A 351 24.02 -2.81 -29.40
CA LEU A 351 22.79 -2.04 -29.27
C LEU A 351 22.94 -0.74 -30.05
N ARG A 352 21.91 -0.42 -30.85
CA ARG A 352 21.75 0.89 -31.48
C ARG A 352 20.54 1.58 -30.87
N LEU A 353 20.72 2.76 -30.30
CA LEU A 353 19.61 3.58 -29.84
C LEU A 353 18.72 3.96 -31.03
N VAL A 354 17.43 3.62 -30.95
CA VAL A 354 16.41 3.93 -31.96
C VAL A 354 15.69 5.21 -31.59
N GLU A 355 15.18 5.27 -30.37
CA GLU A 355 14.44 6.42 -29.87
C GLU A 355 14.60 6.57 -28.36
N GLU A 356 14.74 7.80 -27.90
CA GLU A 356 14.70 8.17 -26.49
C GLU A 356 13.41 8.93 -26.24
N LEU A 357 12.64 8.48 -25.27
CA LEU A 357 11.33 9.02 -24.97
C LEU A 357 11.24 9.45 -23.52
N ARG A 358 10.65 10.61 -23.29
CA ARG A 358 10.51 11.19 -21.95
C ARG A 358 9.07 11.15 -21.51
N TYR A 359 8.88 10.79 -20.25
CA TYR A 359 7.57 10.85 -19.59
C TYR A 359 7.75 11.43 -18.19
N ARG A 360 6.66 11.96 -17.64
CA ARG A 360 6.64 12.43 -16.26
C ARG A 360 5.94 11.37 -15.40
N PRO A 361 6.66 10.67 -14.51
CA PRO A 361 6.02 9.76 -13.57
C PRO A 361 5.11 10.54 -12.63
N THR A 362 4.04 9.90 -12.19
CA THR A 362 3.20 10.47 -11.13
C THR A 362 3.95 10.50 -9.81
N THR A 363 3.56 11.41 -8.94
CA THR A 363 4.04 11.49 -7.56
C THR A 363 3.84 10.14 -6.86
N LEU A 364 2.75 9.42 -7.15
CA LEU A 364 2.49 8.09 -6.59
C LEU A 364 3.60 7.08 -6.93
N VAL A 365 4.04 7.06 -8.19
CA VAL A 365 5.15 6.20 -8.63
C VAL A 365 6.47 6.65 -7.98
N MET A 366 6.71 7.97 -7.89
CA MET A 366 7.92 8.51 -7.28
C MET A 366 8.03 8.21 -5.78
N LEU A 367 6.90 8.16 -5.06
CA LEU A 367 6.87 7.75 -3.65
C LEU A 367 7.31 6.29 -3.46
N ASP A 368 7.13 5.44 -4.46
CA ASP A 368 7.57 4.05 -4.42
C ASP A 368 9.06 3.90 -4.78
N GLN A 369 9.57 4.75 -5.67
CA GLN A 369 10.93 4.69 -6.21
C GLN A 369 11.95 5.47 -5.39
N SER A 370 11.55 6.54 -4.70
CA SER A 370 12.46 7.44 -4.01
C SER A 370 11.92 7.89 -2.66
N ASP A 371 12.83 8.28 -1.77
CA ASP A 371 12.47 8.90 -0.49
C ASP A 371 12.31 10.42 -0.60
N ASP A 372 12.69 11.00 -1.75
CA ASP A 372 12.59 12.43 -2.01
C ASP A 372 11.26 12.75 -2.68
N VAL A 373 10.30 13.21 -1.89
CA VAL A 373 9.00 13.70 -2.39
C VAL A 373 9.20 14.89 -3.34
N ALA A 374 10.27 15.67 -3.22
CA ALA A 374 10.56 16.79 -4.11
C ALA A 374 11.05 16.36 -5.50
N ALA A 375 11.45 15.09 -5.67
CA ALA A 375 11.73 14.51 -6.98
C ALA A 375 10.45 14.30 -7.82
N SER A 376 9.26 14.49 -7.22
CA SER A 376 7.99 14.44 -7.95
C SER A 376 7.94 15.50 -9.06
N GLY A 377 8.04 15.05 -10.31
CA GLY A 377 7.96 15.90 -11.49
C GLY A 377 9.24 16.01 -12.31
N SER A 378 10.32 15.34 -11.93
CA SER A 378 11.44 15.12 -12.85
C SER A 378 11.00 14.22 -14.01
N GLU A 379 11.32 14.61 -15.25
CA GLU A 379 11.15 13.74 -16.40
C GLU A 379 12.03 12.49 -16.24
N GLN A 380 11.45 11.33 -16.51
CA GLN A 380 12.16 10.06 -16.64
C GLN A 380 12.21 9.65 -18.11
N THR A 381 13.22 8.85 -18.44
CA THR A 381 13.53 8.48 -19.81
C THR A 381 13.37 6.97 -20.02
N VAL A 382 12.66 6.61 -21.08
CA VAL A 382 12.63 5.25 -21.63
C VAL A 382 13.42 5.24 -22.93
N ARG A 383 14.28 4.25 -23.11
CA ARG A 383 15.13 4.09 -24.30
C ARG A 383 14.73 2.83 -25.05
N LEU A 384 14.50 2.99 -26.34
CA LEU A 384 14.29 1.90 -27.28
C LEU A 384 15.59 1.65 -28.03
N TYR A 385 16.15 0.45 -27.86
CA TYR A 385 17.32 -0.02 -28.58
C TYR A 385 16.94 -1.09 -29.59
N ARG A 386 17.70 -1.17 -30.69
CA ARG A 386 17.71 -2.31 -31.59
C ARG A 386 18.97 -3.13 -31.37
N VAL A 387 18.80 -4.45 -31.19
CA VAL A 387 19.92 -5.39 -31.12
C VAL A 387 20.47 -5.62 -32.53
N GLN A 388 21.79 -5.54 -32.69
CA GLN A 388 22.50 -5.73 -33.96
C GLN A 388 22.92 -7.18 -34.17
#